data_AF-A0A0C9UMF9-F1
#
_entry.id   AF-A0A0C9UMF9-F1
#
_cell.length_a   1.000
_cell.length_b   1.000
_cell.length_c   1.000
_cell.angle_alpha   90.00
_cell.angle_beta   90.00
_cell.angle_gamma   90.00
#
_symmetry.space_group_name_H-M   'P 1'
#
loop_
_entity.id
_entity.type
_entity.pdbx_description
1 polymer ?
#
loop_
_entity_poly.entity_id
_entity_poly.type
_entity_poly.pdbx_seq_one_letter_code
_entity_poly.pdbx_strand_id
1 'polypeptide(L)'
;VVPTFHGHAHNRGCQLKWHPLYLKVLGLEDFECCERIFSFSNHLASCTRHSSKFHRHQGIEEHIRYWAELKYSNLAGFLFNNYRQALELISELEAELVVLKSAHLLQDQDFETFLQEEQEYVANLKNPRGNPLEFAYVEALEAFEDAE
;
A
#
# COMPACT_ATOMS: atom_id res chain seq x y z
N VAL A 1 -10.93 3.82 3.81
CA VAL A 1 -11.06 2.38 3.48
C VAL A 1 -9.71 1.95 2.94
N VAL A 2 -8.98 1.05 3.62
CA VAL A 2 -7.56 0.76 3.32
C VAL A 2 -7.46 0.00 2.00
N PRO A 3 -6.64 0.52 1.07
CA PRO A 3 -5.39 -0.17 0.76
C PRO A 3 -4.25 0.82 0.48
N THR A 4 -3.38 1.03 1.47
CA THR A 4 -2.02 1.55 1.25
C THR A 4 -1.04 0.37 1.03
N PHE A 5 -1.59 -0.65 0.35
CA PHE A 5 -1.09 -2.02 0.15
C PHE A 5 -0.40 -2.68 1.35
N HIS A 6 -1.09 -2.69 2.49
CA HIS A 6 -0.60 -3.20 3.76
C HIS A 6 0.54 -2.35 4.32
N GLY A 7 0.26 -1.09 4.66
CA GLY A 7 1.23 -0.16 5.23
C GLY A 7 2.00 -0.65 6.47
N HIS A 8 1.72 -1.84 7.01
CA HIS A 8 2.48 -2.52 8.06
C HIS A 8 3.11 -3.88 7.67
N ALA A 9 2.98 -4.35 6.42
CA ALA A 9 3.64 -5.58 5.95
C ALA A 9 5.15 -5.39 5.73
N HIS A 10 5.60 -4.15 5.54
CA HIS A 10 7.02 -3.80 5.51
C HIS A 10 7.50 -3.33 6.88
N ASN A 11 8.79 -3.51 7.19
CA ASN A 11 9.37 -2.96 8.41
C ASN A 11 9.22 -1.42 8.46
N ARG A 12 9.18 -0.86 9.67
CA ARG A 12 8.92 0.58 9.88
C ARG A 12 9.88 1.48 9.11
N GLY A 13 11.16 1.11 9.03
CA GLY A 13 12.17 1.89 8.29
C GLY A 13 11.88 1.98 6.78
N CYS A 14 11.32 0.93 6.19
CA CYS A 14 10.85 0.95 4.81
C CYS A 14 9.62 1.86 4.66
N GLN A 15 8.65 1.75 5.58
CA GLN A 15 7.44 2.57 5.55
C GLN A 15 7.76 4.07 5.62
N LEU A 16 8.65 4.49 6.52
CA LEU A 16 9.01 5.90 6.70
C LEU A 16 9.61 6.54 5.45
N LYS A 17 10.13 5.73 4.51
CA LYS A 17 10.74 6.21 3.27
C LYS A 17 9.81 6.12 2.07
N TRP A 18 8.96 5.09 2.03
CA TRP A 18 8.26 4.69 0.80
C TRP A 18 6.76 4.58 0.94
N HIS A 19 6.22 4.73 2.15
CA HIS A 19 4.78 4.65 2.34
C HIS A 19 4.10 5.80 1.58
N PRO A 20 3.04 5.53 0.80
CA PRO A 20 2.35 6.52 -0.03
C PRO A 20 1.95 7.81 0.69
N LEU A 21 1.60 7.74 1.98
CA LEU A 21 1.29 8.93 2.79
C LEU A 21 2.44 9.93 2.93
N TYR A 22 3.70 9.48 2.87
CA TYR A 22 4.87 10.35 2.97
C TYR A 22 5.38 10.84 1.59
N LEU A 23 4.80 10.32 0.49
CA LEU A 23 5.24 10.63 -0.86
C LEU A 23 4.28 11.64 -1.51
N LYS A 24 4.77 12.86 -1.76
CA LYS A 24 3.99 13.99 -2.30
C LYS A 24 3.42 13.74 -3.70
N VAL A 25 3.94 12.75 -4.45
CA VAL A 25 3.60 12.52 -5.87
C VAL A 25 2.41 11.59 -6.09
N LEU A 26 1.98 10.83 -5.07
CA LEU A 26 1.06 9.71 -5.27
C LEU A 26 -0.42 10.09 -5.11
N GLY A 27 -0.72 11.18 -4.40
CA GLY A 27 -2.09 11.66 -4.23
C GLY A 27 -3.00 10.61 -3.61
N LEU A 28 -4.12 10.32 -4.29
CA LEU A 28 -5.14 9.35 -3.87
C LEU A 28 -4.92 7.92 -4.43
N GLU A 29 -3.73 7.63 -4.96
CA GLU A 29 -3.44 6.30 -5.51
C GLU A 29 -3.47 5.21 -4.42
N ASP A 30 -4.19 4.11 -4.70
CA ASP A 30 -4.38 2.97 -3.80
C ASP A 30 -3.42 1.80 -4.07
N PHE A 31 -2.68 1.84 -5.19
CA PHE A 31 -1.74 0.81 -5.63
C PHE A 31 -2.34 -0.60 -5.81
N GLU A 32 -3.65 -0.74 -5.89
CA GLU A 32 -4.31 -2.04 -6.07
C GLU A 32 -4.44 -2.46 -7.53
N CYS A 33 -3.90 -1.68 -8.47
CA CYS A 33 -4.08 -1.95 -9.89
C CYS A 33 -3.66 -3.38 -10.29
N CYS A 34 -2.53 -3.84 -9.74
CA CYS A 34 -2.01 -5.20 -9.96
C CYS A 34 -2.96 -6.28 -9.41
N GLU A 35 -3.50 -6.12 -8.21
CA GLU A 35 -4.48 -7.08 -7.66
C GLU A 35 -5.75 -7.10 -8.48
N ARG A 36 -6.24 -5.91 -8.85
CA ARG A 36 -7.46 -5.79 -9.65
C ARG A 36 -7.31 -6.48 -11.01
N ILE A 37 -6.15 -6.37 -11.67
CA ILE A 37 -5.92 -7.07 -12.95
C ILE A 37 -5.71 -8.58 -12.77
N PHE A 38 -5.01 -9.04 -11.72
CA PHE A 38 -4.85 -10.47 -11.44
C PHE A 38 -6.17 -11.13 -11.03
N SER A 39 -6.96 -10.46 -10.20
CA SER A 39 -8.31 -10.91 -9.87
C SER A 39 -9.18 -11.02 -11.13
N PHE A 40 -9.11 -10.00 -12.00
CA PHE A 40 -9.84 -10.02 -13.27
C PHE A 40 -9.38 -11.15 -14.21
N SER A 41 -8.10 -11.53 -14.19
CA SER A 41 -7.55 -12.60 -15.05
C SER A 41 -7.98 -14.00 -14.60
N ASN A 42 -8.49 -14.18 -13.36
CA ASN A 42 -9.03 -15.46 -12.91
C ASN A 42 -10.17 -15.98 -13.80
N HIS A 43 -10.92 -15.10 -14.46
CA HIS A 43 -11.97 -15.50 -15.42
C HIS A 43 -11.43 -16.29 -16.62
N LEU A 44 -10.15 -16.14 -16.96
CA LEU A 44 -9.51 -16.90 -18.03
C LEU A 44 -9.18 -18.34 -17.63
N ALA A 45 -9.11 -18.66 -16.34
CA ALA A 45 -8.57 -19.93 -15.87
C ALA A 45 -9.36 -21.13 -16.43
N SER A 46 -10.68 -21.08 -16.42
CA SER A 46 -11.54 -22.16 -16.92
C SER A 46 -11.44 -22.31 -18.44
N CYS A 47 -11.53 -21.21 -19.19
CA CYS A 47 -11.52 -21.19 -20.65
C CYS A 47 -10.15 -21.59 -21.23
N THR A 48 -9.06 -21.24 -20.56
CA THR A 48 -7.70 -21.49 -21.06
C THR A 48 -7.16 -22.87 -20.71
N ARG A 49 -7.68 -23.52 -19.66
CA ARG A 49 -7.18 -24.80 -19.13
C ARG A 49 -7.06 -25.90 -20.18
N HIS A 50 -8.09 -26.04 -21.02
CA HIS A 50 -8.18 -27.08 -22.05
C HIS A 50 -8.02 -26.53 -23.48
N SER A 51 -7.73 -25.24 -23.61
CA SER A 51 -7.51 -24.59 -24.91
C SER A 51 -6.15 -24.96 -25.49
N SER A 52 -6.10 -25.08 -26.82
CA SER A 52 -4.82 -25.18 -27.54
C SER A 52 -3.99 -23.90 -27.32
N LYS A 53 -2.68 -23.97 -27.60
CA LYS A 53 -1.77 -22.82 -27.43
C LYS A 53 -2.28 -21.57 -28.15
N PHE A 54 -2.76 -21.73 -29.39
CA PHE A 54 -3.30 -20.63 -30.20
C PHE A 54 -4.51 -19.98 -29.53
N HIS A 55 -5.55 -20.75 -29.21
CA HIS A 55 -6.78 -20.21 -28.61
C HIS A 55 -6.55 -19.64 -27.20
N ARG A 56 -5.60 -20.21 -26.45
CA ARG A 56 -5.19 -19.65 -25.16
C ARG A 56 -4.62 -18.25 -25.31
N HIS A 57 -3.69 -18.05 -26.25
CA HIS A 57 -3.11 -16.72 -26.48
C HIS A 57 -4.15 -15.73 -26.97
N GLN A 58 -5.03 -16.15 -27.90
CA GLN A 58 -6.13 -15.33 -28.38
C GLN A 58 -7.05 -14.90 -27.23
N GLY A 59 -7.48 -15.84 -26.38
CA GLY A 59 -8.35 -15.52 -25.25
C GLY A 59 -7.70 -14.58 -24.23
N ILE A 60 -6.40 -14.75 -23.95
CA ILE A 60 -5.67 -13.81 -23.08
C ILE A 60 -5.61 -12.41 -23.71
N GLU A 61 -5.32 -12.32 -25.01
CA GLU A 61 -5.23 -11.06 -25.74
C GLU A 61 -6.57 -10.31 -25.73
N GLU A 62 -7.65 -11.00 -26.10
CA GLU A 62 -9.01 -10.44 -26.12
C GLU A 62 -9.45 -9.97 -24.73
N HIS A 63 -9.14 -10.73 -23.69
CA HIS A 63 -9.49 -10.39 -22.31
C HIS A 63 -8.78 -9.14 -21.81
N ILE A 64 -7.48 -8.99 -22.09
CA ILE A 64 -6.73 -7.78 -21.72
C ILE A 64 -7.17 -6.58 -22.55
N ARG A 65 -7.47 -6.76 -23.85
CA ARG A 65 -8.02 -5.70 -24.70
C ARG A 65 -9.35 -5.19 -24.13
N TYR A 66 -10.27 -6.10 -23.82
CA TYR A 66 -11.56 -5.76 -23.22
C TYR A 66 -11.40 -5.04 -21.88
N TRP A 67 -10.48 -5.50 -21.02
CA TRP A 67 -10.18 -4.82 -19.77
C TRP A 67 -9.72 -3.37 -20.00
N ALA A 68 -8.83 -3.15 -20.97
CA ALA A 68 -8.34 -1.81 -21.31
C ALA A 68 -9.47 -0.90 -21.81
N GLU A 69 -10.37 -1.41 -22.66
CA GLU A 69 -11.56 -0.67 -23.14
C GLU A 69 -12.50 -0.32 -21.98
N LEU A 70 -12.71 -1.24 -21.05
CA LEU A 70 -13.50 -0.99 -19.84
C LEU A 70 -12.85 0.09 -18.96
N LYS A 71 -11.52 0.10 -18.82
CA LYS A 71 -10.83 1.17 -18.07
C LYS A 71 -10.91 2.51 -18.77
N TYR A 72 -10.74 2.53 -20.08
CA TYR A 72 -10.83 3.76 -20.86
C TYR A 72 -12.23 4.37 -20.82
N SER A 73 -13.27 3.55 -20.98
CA SER A 73 -14.67 4.00 -20.89
C SER A 73 -15.05 4.54 -19.51
N ASN A 74 -14.45 4.02 -18.44
CA ASN A 74 -14.68 4.50 -17.07
C ASN A 74 -13.72 5.62 -16.62
N LEU A 75 -12.73 6.01 -17.45
CA LEU A 75 -11.65 6.91 -17.06
C LEU A 75 -12.16 8.28 -16.64
N ALA A 76 -13.09 8.87 -17.38
CA ALA A 76 -13.62 10.20 -17.07
C ALA A 76 -14.34 10.22 -15.72
N GLY A 77 -15.17 9.20 -15.44
CA GLY A 77 -15.87 9.06 -14.16
C GLY A 77 -14.90 8.83 -13.00
N PHE A 78 -13.88 8.01 -13.21
CA PHE A 78 -12.80 7.79 -12.24
C PHE A 78 -12.08 9.10 -11.88
N LEU A 79 -11.64 9.87 -12.89
CA LEU A 79 -10.95 11.14 -12.68
C LEU A 79 -11.85 12.17 -11.98
N PHE A 80 -13.11 12.28 -12.42
CA PHE A 80 -14.07 13.21 -11.82
C PHE A 80 -14.34 12.88 -10.34
N ASN A 81 -14.57 11.61 -10.03
CA ASN A 81 -14.84 11.17 -8.66
C ASN A 81 -13.61 11.38 -7.76
N ASN A 82 -12.40 11.04 -8.23
CA ASN A 82 -11.18 11.28 -7.47
C ASN A 82 -10.91 12.77 -7.25
N TYR A 83 -11.19 13.61 -8.25
CA TYR A 83 -11.05 15.06 -8.10
C TYR A 83 -12.02 15.60 -7.03
N ARG A 84 -13.28 15.20 -7.07
CA ARG A 84 -14.27 15.59 -6.06
C ARG A 84 -13.85 15.11 -4.67
N GLN A 85 -13.43 13.85 -4.55
CA GLN A 85 -12.94 13.29 -3.30
C GLN A 85 -11.73 14.06 -2.76
N ALA A 86 -10.78 14.46 -3.62
CA ALA A 86 -9.63 15.25 -3.21
C ALA A 86 -10.05 16.61 -2.63
N LEU A 87 -11.01 17.29 -3.26
CA LEU A 87 -11.53 18.57 -2.76
C LEU A 87 -12.24 18.42 -1.40
N GLU A 88 -13.06 17.37 -1.26
CA GLU A 88 -13.74 17.04 0.00
C GLU A 88 -12.71 16.78 1.11
N LEU A 89 -11.72 15.92 0.86
CA LEU A 89 -10.66 15.60 1.82
C LEU A 89 -9.82 16.82 2.20
N ILE A 90 -9.45 17.67 1.25
CA ILE A 90 -8.72 18.91 1.55
C ILE A 90 -9.55 19.79 2.48
N SER A 91 -10.82 20.02 2.13
CA SER A 91 -11.72 20.86 2.93
C SER A 91 -11.93 20.33 4.35
N GLU A 92 -12.12 19.02 4.50
CA GLU A 92 -12.37 18.39 5.80
C GLU A 92 -11.09 18.34 6.65
N LEU A 93 -9.99 17.83 6.08
CA LEU A 93 -8.75 17.62 6.81
C LEU A 93 -8.03 18.92 7.15
N GLU A 94 -8.14 19.98 6.34
CA GLU A 94 -7.59 21.30 6.69
C GLU A 94 -8.24 21.84 7.97
N ALA A 95 -9.57 21.71 8.11
CA ALA A 95 -10.28 22.14 9.31
C ALA A 95 -9.85 21.33 10.54
N GLU A 96 -9.75 20.00 10.40
CA GLU A 96 -9.30 19.11 11.47
C GLU A 96 -7.84 19.40 11.88
N LEU A 97 -6.95 19.63 10.91
CA LEU A 97 -5.55 19.96 11.16
C LEU A 97 -5.39 21.27 11.93
N VAL A 98 -6.21 22.30 11.65
CA VAL A 98 -6.18 23.56 12.40
C VAL A 98 -6.52 23.33 13.88
N VAL A 99 -7.52 22.50 14.16
CA VAL A 99 -7.91 22.16 15.53
C VAL A 99 -6.80 21.39 16.25
N LEU A 100 -6.24 20.36 15.60
CA LEU A 100 -5.16 19.54 16.15
C LEU A 100 -3.90 20.37 16.41
N LYS A 101 -3.47 21.19 15.43
CA LYS A 101 -2.32 22.08 15.58
C LYS A 101 -2.48 23.03 16.76
N SER A 102 -3.66 23.62 16.90
CA SER A 102 -3.95 24.55 18.01
C SER A 102 -3.94 23.83 19.36
N ALA A 103 -4.54 22.65 19.45
CA ALA A 103 -4.60 21.87 20.69
C ALA A 103 -3.23 21.38 21.18
N HIS A 104 -2.31 21.12 20.25
CA HIS A 104 -0.98 20.57 20.54
C HIS A 104 0.17 21.56 20.33
N LEU A 105 -0.14 22.83 20.05
CA LEU A 105 0.84 23.90 19.76
C LEU A 105 1.79 23.55 18.60
N LEU A 106 1.29 22.83 17.60
CA LEU A 106 2.08 22.35 16.46
C LEU A 106 2.07 23.37 15.31
N GLN A 107 3.18 23.40 14.58
CA GLN A 107 3.38 24.07 13.30
C GLN A 107 3.55 23.03 12.19
N ASP A 108 3.41 23.45 10.93
CA ASP A 108 3.59 22.57 9.77
C ASP A 108 4.96 21.89 9.72
N GLN A 109 6.00 22.61 10.15
CA GLN A 109 7.36 22.09 10.18
C GLN A 109 7.53 20.92 11.14
N ASP A 110 6.73 20.86 12.20
CA ASP A 110 6.84 19.82 13.23
C ASP A 110 6.54 18.43 12.64
N PHE A 111 5.63 18.31 11.67
CA PHE A 111 5.33 17.02 11.04
C PHE A 111 6.52 16.46 10.25
N GLU A 112 7.22 17.31 9.51
CA GLU A 112 8.42 16.93 8.76
C GLU A 112 9.56 16.60 9.74
N THR A 113 9.67 17.34 10.86
CA THR A 113 10.62 17.05 11.92
C THR A 113 10.33 15.71 12.59
N PHE A 114 9.08 15.41 12.95
CA PHE A 114 8.69 14.13 13.55
C PHE A 114 9.03 12.94 12.64
N LEU A 115 8.81 13.10 11.33
CA LEU A 115 9.17 12.08 10.34
C LEU A 115 10.69 11.85 10.29
N GLN A 116 11.49 12.92 10.32
CA GLN A 116 12.95 12.83 10.34
C GLN A 116 13.47 12.19 11.63
N GLU A 117 12.97 12.63 12.79
CA GLU A 117 13.33 12.08 14.09
C GLU A 117 13.01 10.57 14.17
N GLU A 118 11.86 10.15 13.65
CA GLU A 118 11.50 8.73 13.62
C GLU A 118 12.42 7.93 12.69
N GLN A 119 12.78 8.49 11.52
CA GLN A 119 13.74 7.86 10.60
C GLN A 119 15.11 7.67 11.26
N GLU A 120 15.61 8.71 11.95
CA GLU A 120 16.88 8.66 12.68
C GLU A 120 16.83 7.66 13.84
N TYR A 121 15.73 7.66 14.61
CA TYR A 121 15.52 6.71 15.69
C TYR A 121 15.56 5.26 15.18
N VAL A 122 14.79 4.95 14.13
CA VAL A 122 14.74 3.60 13.54
C VAL A 122 16.07 3.19 12.92
N ALA A 123 16.80 4.12 12.29
CA ALA A 123 18.11 3.82 11.70
C ALA A 123 19.18 3.51 12.77
N ASN A 124 19.10 4.15 13.93
CA ASN A 124 20.02 3.94 15.06
C ASN A 124 19.55 2.83 16.02
N LEU A 125 18.43 2.18 15.72
CA LEU A 125 17.85 1.13 16.55
C LEU A 125 18.70 -0.14 16.47
N LYS A 126 19.63 -0.31 17.42
CA LYS A 126 20.51 -1.49 17.47
C LYS A 126 19.78 -2.79 17.81
N ASN A 127 18.68 -2.70 18.56
CA ASN A 127 17.79 -3.82 18.86
C ASN A 127 16.34 -3.35 18.64
N PRO A 128 15.58 -3.97 17.71
CA PRO A 128 14.14 -3.79 17.66
C PRO A 128 13.56 -4.10 19.04
N ARG A 129 12.59 -3.30 19.50
CA ARG A 129 11.79 -3.68 20.67
C ARG A 129 10.97 -4.93 20.32
N GLY A 130 11.59 -6.09 20.31
CA GLY A 130 10.90 -7.37 20.48
C GLY A 130 11.14 -7.83 21.91
N ASN A 131 10.17 -8.53 22.45
CA ASN A 131 10.29 -9.10 23.79
C ASN A 131 11.51 -10.04 23.78
N PRO A 132 12.53 -9.83 24.63
CA PRO A 132 13.70 -10.71 24.68
C PRO A 132 13.31 -12.19 24.85
N LEU A 133 12.16 -12.45 25.48
CA LEU A 133 11.56 -13.77 25.61
C LEU A 133 11.09 -14.39 24.28
N GLU A 134 10.57 -13.60 23.35
CA GLU A 134 10.11 -14.11 22.05
C GLU A 134 11.29 -14.54 21.19
N PHE A 135 12.37 -13.74 21.18
CA PHE A 135 13.62 -14.12 20.51
C PHE A 135 14.27 -15.34 21.17
N ALA A 136 14.39 -15.34 22.50
CA ALA A 136 14.95 -16.48 23.22
C ALA A 136 14.14 -17.77 23.05
N TYR A 137 12.81 -17.66 22.89
CA TYR A 137 11.95 -18.81 22.64
C TYR A 137 12.16 -19.38 21.23
N VAL A 138 12.28 -18.53 20.20
CA VAL A 138 12.58 -18.98 18.83
C VAL A 138 13.98 -19.60 18.77
N GLU A 139 14.98 -18.97 19.37
CA GLU A 139 16.35 -19.52 19.45
C GLU A 139 16.36 -20.89 20.17
N ALA A 140 15.56 -21.06 21.23
CA ALA A 140 15.44 -22.33 21.93
C ALA A 140 14.75 -23.42 21.09
N LEU A 141 13.79 -23.06 20.23
CA LEU A 141 13.15 -23.99 19.30
C LEU A 141 14.12 -24.42 18.19
N GLU A 142 14.86 -23.49 17.59
CA GLU A 142 15.89 -23.80 16.59
C GLU A 142 16.97 -24.73 17.18
N ALA A 143 17.44 -24.44 18.39
CA ALA A 143 18.42 -25.28 19.07
C ALA A 143 17.88 -26.68 19.44
N PHE A 144 16.57 -26.83 19.62
CA PHE A 144 15.94 -28.13 19.82
C PHE A 144 15.85 -28.92 18.51
N GLU A 145 15.45 -28.30 17.41
CA GLU A 145 15.41 -28.94 16.08
C GLU A 145 16.81 -29.36 15.60
N ASP A 146 17.85 -28.56 15.85
CA ASP A 146 19.24 -28.89 15.50
C ASP A 146 19.84 -30.03 16.34
N ALA A 147 19.25 -30.32 17.51
CA ALA A 147 19.71 -31.35 18.44
C ALA A 147 19.02 -32.72 18.26
N GLU A 148 17.93 -32.79 17.48
CA GLU A 148 17.28 -34.04 17.03
C GLU A 148 17.86 -34.58 15.71
#